data_AF-A0A9E1U7I8-F1
#
_entry.id   AF-A0A9E1U7I8-F1
#
_cell.length_a   1.000
_cell.length_b   1.000
_cell.length_c   1.000
_cell.angle_alpha   90.00
_cell.angle_beta   90.00
_cell.angle_gamma   90.00
#
_symmetry.space_group_name_H-M   'P 1'
#
loop_
_entity.id
_entity.type
_entity.pdbx_description
1 polymer ?
#
loop_
_entity_poly.entity_id
_entity_poly.type
_entity_poly.pdbx_seq_one_letter_code
_entity_poly.pdbx_strand_id
1 'polypeptide(L)'
;MNSSNCSLCKYRTQIVGYEGEVGKVQEAHHHHVRGILGDSHTHHHGTEAAHSHPHTHHQHDHTPDVGHTHGHSYHHEHSHVHEHKSAVKLSNTYVPHPIEAESFQLVEANYDWSAYSPGVKAILQRLVHTSGDFGIVNDVFFSTTAIQQGVQALLDGAIIVTDVTMVQSGLKRGLLSSLELTTSCLVHNPETHLFAEAFGLTRSAAGIRRAFLQHKNEPIILAIGDAPTAIREALRLIQQEQWQPRLVIGLPVGFVGTRESKQELQECQLIPRITNQGTRGGSNWAAAVVNALMIQAWNQKVLGPPTKELNSTSASQPLMVYDEA
;
A
#
# COMPACT_ATOMS: atom_id res chain seq x y z
N MET A 1 -33.72 -3.81 -48.86
CA MET A 1 -32.86 -5.00 -49.06
C MET A 1 -31.44 -4.46 -49.15
N ASN A 2 -30.51 -4.61 -48.20
CA ASN A 2 -30.26 -5.66 -47.22
C ASN A 2 -29.95 -5.06 -45.83
N SER A 3 -30.71 -5.50 -44.83
CA SER A 3 -30.35 -5.40 -43.42
C SER A 3 -29.37 -6.52 -43.10
N SER A 4 -28.12 -6.19 -42.76
CA SER A 4 -27.15 -7.13 -42.23
C SER A 4 -27.47 -7.40 -40.76
N ASN A 5 -28.46 -8.27 -40.53
CA ASN A 5 -28.79 -8.82 -39.21
C ASN A 5 -27.67 -9.76 -38.76
N CYS A 6 -26.81 -9.29 -37.85
CA CYS A 6 -25.91 -10.17 -37.11
C CYS A 6 -26.64 -10.69 -35.86
N SER A 7 -27.64 -11.55 -36.09
CA SER A 7 -28.53 -12.09 -35.04
C SER A 7 -28.17 -13.51 -34.58
N LEU A 8 -26.90 -13.94 -34.74
CA LEU A 8 -26.48 -15.32 -34.42
C LEU A 8 -25.21 -15.42 -33.55
N CYS A 9 -24.89 -14.40 -32.75
CA CYS A 9 -23.83 -14.55 -31.75
C CYS A 9 -24.39 -15.25 -30.50
N LYS A 10 -24.04 -16.53 -30.33
CA LYS A 10 -24.47 -17.45 -29.25
C LYS A 10 -23.97 -17.06 -27.83
N TYR A 11 -23.30 -15.92 -27.69
CA TYR A 11 -22.68 -15.46 -26.44
C TYR A 11 -23.15 -14.08 -25.97
N ARG A 12 -24.30 -13.59 -26.46
CA ARG A 12 -24.87 -12.34 -25.92
C ARG A 12 -25.56 -12.64 -24.59
N THR A 13 -24.79 -12.68 -23.51
CA THR A 13 -25.36 -12.51 -22.17
C THR A 13 -25.94 -11.11 -22.10
N GLN A 14 -27.23 -10.99 -21.78
CA GLN A 14 -27.86 -9.70 -21.55
C GLN A 14 -27.22 -9.09 -20.30
N ILE A 15 -26.31 -8.14 -20.48
CA ILE A 15 -25.78 -7.38 -19.36
C ILE A 15 -26.91 -6.44 -18.94
N VAL A 16 -27.42 -6.60 -17.71
CA VAL A 16 -28.41 -5.68 -17.16
C VAL A 16 -27.72 -4.32 -17.00
N GLY A 17 -27.96 -3.43 -17.96
CA GLY A 17 -27.33 -2.11 -18.05
C GLY A 17 -27.83 -1.32 -19.26
N TYR A 18 -27.52 -0.02 -19.26
CA TYR A 18 -28.01 1.02 -20.17
C TYR A 18 -27.47 0.89 -21.61
N GLU A 19 -27.60 -0.28 -22.24
CA GLU A 19 -27.12 -0.56 -23.60
C GLU A 19 -27.75 0.38 -24.66
N GLY A 20 -28.91 0.98 -24.38
CA GLY A 20 -29.57 1.97 -25.25
C GLY A 20 -29.05 3.41 -25.11
N GLU A 21 -28.06 3.66 -24.26
CA GLU A 21 -27.59 5.01 -23.92
C GLU A 21 -26.18 5.33 -24.41
N VAL A 22 -25.64 4.50 -25.30
CA VAL A 22 -24.34 4.71 -25.93
C VAL A 22 -24.34 6.07 -26.65
N GLY A 23 -23.56 7.02 -26.14
CA GLY A 23 -23.41 8.36 -26.71
C GLY A 23 -24.25 9.46 -26.04
N LYS A 24 -25.06 9.14 -25.02
CA LYS A 24 -25.68 10.17 -24.19
C LYS A 24 -24.65 10.79 -23.24
N VAL A 25 -24.82 12.07 -22.94
CA VAL A 25 -24.05 12.75 -21.88
C VAL A 25 -24.34 12.05 -20.55
N GLN A 26 -23.31 11.67 -19.80
CA GLN A 26 -23.51 11.09 -18.48
C GLN A 26 -24.02 12.16 -17.51
N GLU A 27 -25.24 11.97 -17.03
CA GLU A 27 -25.79 12.74 -15.93
C GLU A 27 -25.54 11.99 -14.61
N ALA A 28 -25.11 12.70 -13.58
CA ALA A 28 -24.79 12.09 -12.29
C ALA A 28 -26.09 11.76 -11.53
N HIS A 29 -26.42 10.47 -11.39
CA HIS A 29 -27.56 10.00 -10.59
C HIS A 29 -27.20 9.86 -9.09
N HIS A 30 -26.50 10.83 -8.52
CA HIS A 30 -26.32 10.87 -7.07
C HIS A 30 -27.60 11.43 -6.43
N HIS A 31 -28.43 10.54 -5.89
CA HIS A 31 -29.39 10.93 -4.88
C HIS A 31 -28.65 11.62 -3.73
N HIS A 32 -29.19 12.74 -3.27
CA HIS A 32 -28.71 13.52 -2.12
C HIS A 32 -28.21 12.62 -0.99
N VAL A 33 -26.91 12.72 -0.66
CA VAL A 33 -26.36 12.16 0.58
C VAL A 33 -26.95 12.96 1.73
N ARG A 34 -27.91 12.38 2.47
CA ARG A 34 -28.39 12.95 3.72
C ARG A 34 -27.31 12.83 4.77
N GLY A 35 -26.69 13.96 5.11
CA GLY A 35 -25.91 14.08 6.34
C GLY A 35 -26.81 13.86 7.55
N ILE A 36 -26.36 13.03 8.49
CA ILE A 36 -26.93 12.97 9.84
C ILE A 36 -26.51 14.28 10.52
N LEU A 37 -27.41 15.27 10.52
CA LEU A 37 -27.58 16.39 11.46
C LEU A 37 -28.39 17.52 10.78
N GLY A 38 -29.60 17.78 11.28
CA GLY A 38 -30.26 19.10 11.16
C GLY A 38 -31.40 19.26 10.15
N ASP A 39 -32.61 19.06 10.67
CA ASP A 39 -33.95 19.57 10.32
C ASP A 39 -34.31 20.24 8.98
N SER A 40 -35.49 19.79 8.53
CA SER A 40 -36.44 20.23 7.52
C SER A 40 -36.53 21.72 7.15
N HIS A 41 -36.46 22.03 5.85
CA HIS A 41 -37.32 23.02 5.22
C HIS A 41 -37.74 22.56 3.80
N THR A 42 -39.04 22.38 3.61
CA THR A 42 -39.71 22.07 2.36
C THR A 42 -39.84 23.31 1.48
N HIS A 43 -39.40 23.26 0.23
CA HIS A 43 -39.81 24.24 -0.79
C HIS A 43 -40.54 23.52 -1.93
N HIS A 44 -41.83 23.85 -2.02
CA HIS A 44 -42.77 23.40 -3.03
C HIS A 44 -42.58 24.28 -4.28
N HIS A 45 -42.36 23.66 -5.45
CA HIS A 45 -42.53 24.36 -6.72
C HIS A 45 -44.04 24.44 -7.04
N GLY A 46 -44.51 25.66 -7.25
CA GLY A 46 -45.89 25.98 -7.65
C GLY A 46 -45.88 27.19 -8.58
N THR A 47 -46.60 27.03 -9.68
CA THR A 47 -46.74 27.89 -10.86
C THR A 47 -47.36 29.27 -10.60
N GLU A 48 -46.94 30.23 -11.43
CA GLU A 48 -47.63 31.46 -11.87
C GLU A 48 -48.30 32.37 -10.82
N ALA A 49 -47.64 33.49 -10.51
CA ALA A 49 -48.30 34.77 -10.26
C ALA A 49 -47.33 35.92 -10.54
N ALA A 50 -47.64 36.72 -11.56
CA ALA A 50 -46.90 37.89 -11.98
C ALA A 50 -46.99 39.02 -10.96
N HIS A 51 -45.89 39.71 -10.65
CA HIS A 51 -45.86 41.13 -10.33
C HIS A 51 -44.50 41.75 -10.71
N SER A 52 -44.56 43.01 -11.13
CA SER A 52 -43.71 43.63 -12.15
C SER A 52 -42.82 44.77 -11.64
N HIS A 53 -41.57 44.82 -12.17
CA HIS A 53 -40.68 45.96 -12.48
C HIS A 53 -40.15 46.88 -11.33
N PRO A 54 -39.01 47.62 -11.50
CA PRO A 54 -38.26 47.91 -12.74
C PRO A 54 -36.74 47.65 -12.70
N HIS A 55 -36.14 47.44 -13.88
CA HIS A 55 -34.70 47.49 -14.11
C HIS A 55 -34.34 48.76 -14.88
N THR A 56 -33.39 49.54 -14.35
CA THR A 56 -32.70 50.61 -15.08
C THR A 56 -31.30 50.12 -15.46
N HIS A 57 -31.05 50.02 -16.76
CA HIS A 57 -29.74 49.78 -17.35
C HIS A 57 -28.88 51.03 -17.26
N HIS A 58 -27.61 50.92 -16.83
CA HIS A 58 -26.55 51.82 -17.31
C HIS A 58 -25.22 51.09 -17.48
N GLN A 59 -24.62 51.35 -18.65
CA GLN A 59 -23.30 50.93 -19.10
C GLN A 59 -22.19 51.59 -18.27
N HIS A 60 -21.04 50.94 -18.17
CA HIS A 60 -19.80 51.58 -17.74
C HIS A 60 -18.83 51.66 -18.92
N ASP A 61 -18.35 52.87 -19.18
CA ASP A 61 -17.21 53.19 -20.05
C ASP A 61 -16.17 53.99 -19.24
N HIS A 62 -14.93 54.03 -19.72
CA HIS A 62 -13.68 54.17 -18.95
C HIS A 62 -13.14 55.60 -18.64
N THR A 63 -12.26 55.63 -17.61
CA THR A 63 -11.09 56.53 -17.32
C THR A 63 -11.32 57.89 -16.59
N PRO A 64 -10.26 58.59 -16.11
CA PRO A 64 -9.72 58.48 -14.74
C PRO A 64 -9.66 59.83 -13.98
N ASP A 65 -9.17 59.79 -12.74
CA ASP A 65 -8.50 60.88 -11.99
C ASP A 65 -9.23 61.47 -10.75
N VAL A 66 -8.38 61.79 -9.77
CA VAL A 66 -8.52 62.62 -8.56
C VAL A 66 -9.45 62.14 -7.42
N GLY A 67 -8.85 62.10 -6.23
CA GLY A 67 -9.45 61.60 -5.00
C GLY A 67 -10.53 62.48 -4.38
N HIS A 68 -11.19 61.92 -3.35
CA HIS A 68 -11.24 62.48 -2.01
C HIS A 68 -11.93 61.47 -1.07
N THR A 69 -11.44 61.51 0.16
CA THR A 69 -11.78 60.70 1.33
C THR A 69 -13.19 60.96 1.83
N HIS A 70 -13.92 59.90 2.24
CA HIS A 70 -14.77 59.97 3.44
C HIS A 70 -14.85 58.58 4.08
N GLY A 71 -14.27 58.48 5.29
CA GLY A 71 -14.35 57.30 6.12
C GLY A 71 -15.69 57.21 6.83
N HIS A 72 -16.20 55.99 6.96
CA HIS A 72 -16.99 55.59 8.12
C HIS A 72 -16.53 54.20 8.57
N SER A 73 -15.97 54.22 9.76
CA SER A 73 -15.51 53.16 10.62
C SER A 73 -16.64 52.25 11.10
N TYR A 74 -16.52 50.95 10.85
CA TYR A 74 -16.90 49.88 11.78
C TYR A 74 -16.02 48.65 11.49
N HIS A 75 -14.86 48.58 12.16
CA HIS A 75 -14.09 47.34 12.29
C HIS A 75 -14.72 46.53 13.42
N HIS A 76 -15.30 45.37 13.10
CA HIS A 76 -15.47 44.29 14.07
C HIS A 76 -14.24 43.39 13.99
N GLU A 77 -13.31 43.58 14.92
CA GLU A 77 -12.27 42.59 15.23
C GLU A 77 -12.94 41.41 15.95
N HIS A 78 -13.04 40.27 15.26
CA HIS A 78 -13.21 38.98 15.92
C HIS A 78 -11.83 38.34 16.12
N SER A 79 -11.19 38.68 17.23
CA SER A 79 -10.07 37.92 17.76
C SER A 79 -10.60 36.62 18.36
N HIS A 80 -10.55 35.54 17.59
CA HIS A 80 -10.71 34.19 18.12
C HIS A 80 -9.32 33.63 18.45
N VAL A 81 -8.93 33.76 19.72
CA VAL A 81 -7.80 33.02 20.28
C VAL A 81 -8.26 31.58 20.46
N HIS A 82 -7.95 30.72 19.50
CA HIS A 82 -8.05 29.27 19.70
C HIS A 82 -6.83 28.80 20.50
N GLU A 83 -6.99 28.78 21.83
CA GLU A 83 -6.03 28.14 22.72
C GLU A 83 -6.11 26.61 22.51
N HIS A 84 -5.25 26.08 21.63
CA HIS A 84 -5.05 24.64 21.47
C HIS A 84 -4.27 24.09 22.67
N LYS A 85 -4.94 23.97 23.83
CA LYS A 85 -4.51 23.08 24.90
C LYS A 85 -5.38 21.84 24.90
N SER A 86 -4.88 20.80 24.25
CA SER A 86 -5.02 19.43 24.74
C SER A 86 -3.95 18.60 24.06
N ALA A 87 -2.85 18.42 24.78
CA ALA A 87 -1.89 17.37 24.48
C ALA A 87 -2.66 16.04 24.52
N VAL A 88 -2.98 15.51 23.34
CA VAL A 88 -3.47 14.13 23.21
C VAL A 88 -2.31 13.26 23.70
N LYS A 89 -2.49 12.66 24.87
CA LYS A 89 -1.60 11.64 25.39
C LYS A 89 -1.73 10.45 24.44
N LEU A 90 -0.83 10.34 23.47
CA LEU A 90 -0.75 9.22 22.55
C LEU A 90 -0.51 7.96 23.39
N SER A 91 -1.55 7.17 23.63
CA SER A 91 -1.39 5.82 24.17
C SER A 91 -0.67 5.01 23.11
N ASN A 92 0.60 4.72 23.37
CA ASN A 92 1.60 4.24 22.40
C ASN A 92 1.42 2.76 21.98
N THR A 93 0.20 2.24 22.04
CA THR A 93 -0.11 0.84 21.71
C THR A 93 -1.02 0.83 20.49
N TYR A 94 -0.59 0.15 19.42
CA TYR A 94 -1.45 -0.14 18.28
C TYR A 94 -2.70 -0.87 18.77
N VAL A 95 -3.87 -0.21 18.73
CA VAL A 95 -5.17 -0.85 19.00
C VAL A 95 -5.78 -1.18 17.65
N PRO A 96 -5.88 -2.47 17.27
CA PRO A 96 -6.55 -2.89 16.05
C PRO A 96 -8.01 -2.40 16.05
N HIS A 97 -8.53 -2.06 14.87
CA HIS A 97 -9.96 -1.78 14.73
C HIS A 97 -10.77 -3.05 15.08
N PRO A 98 -11.99 -2.96 15.67
CA PRO A 98 -12.77 -4.15 16.04
C PRO A 98 -12.95 -5.16 14.89
N ILE A 99 -13.23 -4.68 13.67
CA ILE A 99 -13.34 -5.53 12.47
C ILE A 99 -12.02 -6.25 12.14
N GLU A 100 -10.88 -5.57 12.29
CA GLU A 100 -9.57 -6.20 12.09
C GLU A 100 -9.35 -7.30 13.13
N ALA A 101 -9.66 -7.01 14.40
CA ALA A 101 -9.53 -7.98 15.49
C ALA A 101 -10.41 -9.21 15.27
N GLU A 102 -11.68 -9.03 14.91
CA GLU A 102 -12.60 -10.11 14.57
C GLU A 102 -12.10 -10.91 13.35
N SER A 103 -11.61 -10.22 12.31
CA SER A 103 -11.04 -10.88 11.13
C SER A 103 -9.84 -11.76 11.49
N PHE A 104 -8.93 -11.30 12.34
CA PHE A 104 -7.81 -12.13 12.80
C PHE A 104 -8.26 -13.30 13.67
N GLN A 105 -9.32 -13.16 14.48
CA GLN A 105 -9.90 -14.28 15.22
C GLN A 105 -10.46 -15.34 14.28
N LEU A 106 -11.13 -14.94 13.20
CA LEU A 106 -11.62 -15.88 12.18
C LEU A 106 -10.45 -16.55 11.44
N VAL A 107 -9.40 -15.81 11.10
CA VAL A 107 -8.19 -16.40 10.48
C VAL A 107 -7.50 -17.39 11.42
N GLU A 108 -7.41 -17.08 12.72
CA GLU A 108 -6.88 -17.98 13.75
C GLU A 108 -7.68 -19.28 13.83
N ALA A 109 -9.02 -19.19 13.87
CA ALA A 109 -9.88 -20.34 14.09
C ALA A 109 -10.03 -21.27 12.87
N ASN A 110 -9.83 -20.76 11.65
CA ASN A 110 -10.11 -21.50 10.41
C ASN A 110 -8.87 -22.14 9.75
N TYR A 111 -7.73 -22.19 10.45
CA TYR A 111 -6.51 -22.82 9.94
C TYR A 111 -5.68 -23.39 11.09
N ASP A 112 -5.02 -24.53 10.88
CA ASP A 112 -4.12 -25.11 11.89
C ASP A 112 -2.75 -24.42 11.83
N TRP A 113 -2.47 -23.61 12.85
CA TRP A 113 -1.23 -22.85 12.96
C TRP A 113 -0.13 -23.57 13.76
N SER A 114 -0.38 -24.78 14.26
CA SER A 114 0.52 -25.48 15.19
C SER A 114 1.93 -25.74 14.61
N ALA A 115 2.05 -25.85 13.29
CA ALA A 115 3.31 -26.06 12.59
C ALA A 115 4.20 -24.80 12.48
N TYR A 116 3.68 -23.61 12.81
CA TYR A 116 4.35 -22.34 12.54
C TYR A 116 4.83 -21.64 13.81
N SER A 117 6.08 -21.18 13.80
CA SER A 117 6.58 -20.31 14.88
C SER A 117 5.76 -19.01 14.97
N PRO A 118 5.70 -18.35 16.14
CA PRO A 118 4.90 -17.14 16.32
C PRO A 118 5.20 -16.03 15.30
N GLY A 119 6.48 -15.84 14.96
CA GLY A 119 6.89 -14.84 13.97
C GLY A 119 6.41 -15.17 12.56
N VAL A 120 6.50 -16.43 12.15
CA VAL A 120 6.03 -16.91 10.83
C VAL A 120 4.50 -16.83 10.78
N LYS A 121 3.83 -17.33 11.81
CA LYS A 121 2.37 -17.28 11.97
C LYS A 121 1.83 -15.87 11.81
N ALA A 122 2.42 -14.89 12.51
CA ALA A 122 1.97 -13.50 12.43
C ALA A 122 2.04 -12.90 11.01
N ILE A 123 3.06 -13.28 10.23
CA ILE A 123 3.18 -12.85 8.83
C ILE A 123 2.13 -13.55 7.96
N LEU A 124 2.00 -14.88 8.08
CA LEU A 124 1.07 -15.67 7.30
C LEU A 124 -0.39 -15.28 7.53
N GLN A 125 -0.80 -15.07 8.78
CA GLN A 125 -2.15 -14.60 9.10
C GLN A 125 -2.45 -13.25 8.46
N ARG A 126 -1.46 -12.36 8.41
CA ARG A 126 -1.61 -11.04 7.81
C ARG A 126 -1.71 -11.11 6.28
N LEU A 127 -0.98 -12.04 5.69
CA LEU A 127 -1.08 -12.39 4.28
C LEU A 127 -2.46 -12.98 3.94
N VAL A 128 -2.99 -13.91 4.75
CA VAL A 128 -4.36 -14.44 4.61
C VAL A 128 -5.40 -13.33 4.78
N HIS A 129 -5.27 -12.48 5.79
CA HIS A 129 -6.20 -11.38 6.04
C HIS A 129 -6.29 -10.41 4.85
N THR A 130 -5.15 -10.08 4.22
CA THR A 130 -5.16 -9.16 3.07
C THR A 130 -5.55 -9.82 1.75
N SER A 131 -5.44 -11.15 1.61
CA SER A 131 -5.77 -11.88 0.39
C SER A 131 -7.17 -12.50 0.41
N GLY A 132 -7.71 -12.78 1.60
CA GLY A 132 -8.91 -13.60 1.79
C GLY A 132 -8.71 -15.09 1.45
N ASP A 133 -7.46 -15.58 1.38
CA ASP A 133 -7.13 -16.88 0.83
C ASP A 133 -6.11 -17.64 1.71
N PHE A 134 -6.54 -18.74 2.33
CA PHE A 134 -5.69 -19.63 3.14
C PHE A 134 -4.67 -20.42 2.32
N GLY A 135 -4.93 -20.65 1.03
CA GLY A 135 -4.01 -21.37 0.14
C GLY A 135 -2.67 -20.65 -0.03
N ILE A 136 -2.56 -19.38 0.36
CA ILE A 136 -1.30 -18.64 0.42
C ILE A 136 -0.27 -19.26 1.35
N VAL A 137 -0.72 -19.92 2.43
CA VAL A 137 0.17 -20.40 3.50
C VAL A 137 1.17 -21.43 2.97
N ASN A 138 0.75 -22.23 1.97
CA ASN A 138 1.58 -23.26 1.37
C ASN A 138 2.59 -22.72 0.36
N ASP A 139 2.41 -21.49 -0.12
CA ASP A 139 3.26 -20.92 -1.17
C ASP A 139 4.43 -20.13 -0.59
N VAL A 140 4.30 -19.60 0.64
CA VAL A 140 5.27 -18.64 1.18
C VAL A 140 6.51 -19.36 1.70
N PHE A 141 7.66 -18.88 1.24
CA PHE A 141 8.98 -19.33 1.65
C PHE A 141 9.65 -18.29 2.55
N PHE A 142 10.26 -18.75 3.63
CA PHE A 142 11.11 -17.95 4.52
C PHE A 142 12.49 -18.60 4.62
N SER A 143 13.57 -17.87 4.33
CA SER A 143 14.90 -18.35 4.73
C SER A 143 15.04 -18.36 6.26
N THR A 144 15.88 -19.25 6.79
CA THR A 144 16.01 -19.54 8.24
C THR A 144 16.10 -18.31 9.13
N THR A 145 16.83 -17.27 8.71
CA THR A 145 17.09 -16.06 9.51
C THR A 145 16.27 -14.85 9.07
N ALA A 146 15.35 -14.99 8.10
CA ALA A 146 14.63 -13.88 7.47
C ALA A 146 13.92 -12.96 8.46
N ILE A 147 13.11 -13.55 9.35
CA ILE A 147 12.30 -12.77 10.31
C ILE A 147 13.20 -12.09 11.33
N GLN A 148 14.16 -12.85 11.90
CA GLN A 148 15.09 -12.31 12.89
C GLN A 148 15.92 -11.15 12.32
N GLN A 149 16.50 -11.32 11.13
CA GLN A 149 17.32 -10.29 10.48
C GLN A 149 16.46 -9.10 10.03
N GLY A 150 15.23 -9.34 9.56
CA GLY A 150 14.28 -8.29 9.23
C GLY A 150 13.91 -7.44 10.44
N VAL A 151 13.51 -8.07 11.55
CA VAL A 151 13.19 -7.37 12.80
C VAL A 151 14.40 -6.60 13.32
N GLN A 152 15.58 -7.22 13.36
CA GLN A 152 16.80 -6.55 13.81
C GLN A 152 17.16 -5.37 12.91
N ALA A 153 17.06 -5.50 11.60
CA ALA A 153 17.33 -4.40 10.67
C ALA A 153 16.39 -3.22 10.90
N LEU A 154 15.10 -3.47 11.17
CA LEU A 154 14.16 -2.40 11.52
C LEU A 154 14.53 -1.73 12.86
N LEU A 155 14.98 -2.50 13.86
CA LEU A 155 15.47 -1.94 15.12
C LEU A 155 16.77 -1.13 14.94
N ASP A 156 17.60 -1.51 13.97
CA ASP A 156 18.84 -0.82 13.59
C ASP A 156 18.57 0.43 12.70
N GLY A 157 17.31 0.78 12.43
CA GLY A 157 16.95 1.96 11.63
C GLY A 157 17.07 1.76 10.11
N ALA A 158 16.89 0.53 9.61
CA ALA A 158 17.04 0.24 8.18
C ALA A 158 16.15 1.09 7.27
N ILE A 159 16.67 1.44 6.10
CA ILE A 159 15.88 2.03 5.02
C ILE A 159 15.04 0.92 4.37
N ILE A 160 13.73 1.14 4.28
CA ILE A 160 12.82 0.28 3.52
C ILE A 160 12.77 0.78 2.08
N VAL A 161 13.46 0.07 1.19
CA VAL A 161 13.46 0.37 -0.25
C VAL A 161 12.35 -0.44 -0.92
N THR A 162 11.50 0.23 -1.69
CA THR A 162 10.38 -0.40 -2.39
C THR A 162 10.49 -0.28 -3.90
N ASP A 163 10.03 -1.30 -4.64
CA ASP A 163 10.06 -1.27 -6.11
C ASP A 163 9.00 -0.34 -6.72
N VAL A 164 7.84 -0.20 -6.07
CA VAL A 164 6.74 0.67 -6.51
C VAL A 164 6.10 1.44 -5.35
N THR A 165 5.48 2.58 -5.65
CA THR A 165 4.85 3.46 -4.65
C THR A 165 3.69 2.81 -3.91
N MET A 166 3.02 1.82 -4.50
CA MET A 166 1.93 1.11 -3.84
C MET A 166 2.41 0.27 -2.65
N VAL A 167 3.60 -0.34 -2.71
CA VAL A 167 4.22 -1.01 -1.56
C VAL A 167 4.48 0.00 -0.45
N GLN A 168 5.13 1.12 -0.78
CA GLN A 168 5.46 2.19 0.17
C GLN A 168 4.20 2.76 0.84
N SER A 169 3.15 2.98 0.06
CA SER A 169 1.88 3.54 0.54
C SER A 169 1.13 2.58 1.48
N GLY A 170 1.33 1.27 1.33
CA GLY A 170 0.75 0.26 2.20
C GLY A 170 1.44 0.13 3.57
N LEU A 171 2.57 0.82 3.78
CA LEU A 171 3.28 0.78 5.07
C LEU A 171 2.56 1.64 6.12
N LYS A 172 2.43 1.09 7.34
CA LYS A 172 1.76 1.77 8.45
C LYS A 172 2.59 2.97 8.92
N ARG A 173 2.15 4.18 8.56
CA ARG A 173 2.82 5.46 8.93
C ARG A 173 3.11 5.58 10.43
N GLY A 174 2.17 5.18 11.29
CA GLY A 174 2.37 5.20 12.73
C GLY A 174 3.57 4.35 13.18
N LEU A 175 3.74 3.16 12.61
CA LEU A 175 4.89 2.29 12.93
C LEU A 175 6.20 2.83 12.36
N LEU A 176 6.18 3.38 11.14
CA LEU A 176 7.35 4.06 10.57
C LEU A 176 7.83 5.18 11.49
N SER A 177 6.92 6.02 12.00
CA SER A 177 7.25 7.09 12.93
C SER A 177 7.73 6.56 14.29
N SER A 178 7.05 5.57 14.88
CA SER A 178 7.42 5.02 16.19
C SER A 178 8.77 4.27 16.18
N LEU A 179 9.15 3.70 15.04
CA LEU A 179 10.43 3.03 14.83
C LEU A 179 11.50 3.93 14.22
N GLU A 180 11.18 5.20 13.91
CA GLU A 180 12.09 6.17 13.30
C GLU A 180 12.69 5.68 11.95
N LEU A 181 11.87 4.97 11.18
CA LEU A 181 12.26 4.37 9.91
C LEU A 181 12.05 5.32 8.74
N THR A 182 12.91 5.20 7.73
CA THR A 182 12.76 5.90 6.45
C THR A 182 12.44 4.92 5.32
N THR A 183 11.84 5.45 4.26
CA THR A 183 11.43 4.67 3.08
C THR A 183 11.97 5.32 1.81
N SER A 184 12.38 4.51 0.83
CA SER A 184 12.87 5.00 -0.47
C SER A 184 12.18 4.27 -1.62
N CYS A 185 11.46 5.01 -2.46
CA CYS A 185 10.85 4.51 -3.69
C CYS A 185 11.22 5.43 -4.84
N LEU A 186 12.04 4.95 -5.77
CA LEU A 186 12.62 5.80 -6.82
C LEU A 186 11.91 5.61 -8.18
N VAL A 187 10.87 4.79 -8.28
CA VAL A 187 10.26 4.37 -9.57
C VAL A 187 9.71 5.54 -10.41
N HIS A 188 9.27 6.62 -9.76
CA HIS A 188 8.71 7.80 -10.42
C HIS A 188 9.71 8.97 -10.53
N ASN A 189 10.94 8.82 -10.04
CA ASN A 189 11.93 9.88 -10.16
C ASN A 189 12.32 10.08 -11.63
N PRO A 190 12.36 11.33 -12.15
CA PRO A 190 12.74 11.60 -13.54
C PRO A 190 14.09 10.99 -13.92
N GLU A 191 15.07 11.05 -13.01
CA GLU A 191 16.39 10.44 -13.18
C GLU A 191 16.33 8.91 -13.30
N THR A 192 15.37 8.24 -12.65
CA THR A 192 15.16 6.78 -12.80
C THR A 192 14.65 6.44 -14.18
N HIS A 193 13.81 7.29 -14.76
CA HIS A 193 13.30 7.10 -16.11
C HIS A 193 14.43 7.20 -17.15
N LEU A 194 15.24 8.26 -17.07
CA LEU A 194 16.42 8.41 -17.95
C LEU A 194 17.41 7.27 -17.78
N PHE A 195 17.65 6.85 -16.54
CA PHE A 195 18.53 5.72 -16.23
C PHE A 195 17.97 4.40 -16.78
N ALA A 196 16.66 4.18 -16.72
CA ALA A 196 16.02 3.00 -17.28
C ALA A 196 16.23 2.91 -18.80
N GLU A 197 16.04 4.01 -19.51
CA GLU A 197 16.26 4.07 -20.97
C GLU A 197 17.73 3.85 -21.34
N ALA A 198 18.65 4.54 -20.66
CA ALA A 198 20.08 4.45 -20.96
C ALA A 198 20.66 3.05 -20.77
N PHE A 199 20.14 2.28 -19.80
CA PHE A 199 20.64 0.94 -19.46
C PHE A 199 19.72 -0.20 -19.90
N GLY A 200 18.65 0.09 -20.65
CA GLY A 200 17.70 -0.93 -21.11
C GLY A 200 16.98 -1.67 -19.96
N LEU A 201 16.71 -0.98 -18.86
CA LEU A 201 16.04 -1.54 -17.68
C LEU A 201 14.56 -1.15 -17.66
N THR A 202 13.75 -1.93 -16.95
CA THR A 202 12.44 -1.45 -16.49
C THR A 202 12.61 -0.37 -15.42
N ARG A 203 11.61 0.50 -15.25
CA ARG A 203 11.64 1.55 -14.21
C ARG A 203 11.85 0.99 -12.79
N SER A 204 11.20 -0.12 -12.43
CA SER A 204 11.35 -0.71 -11.10
C SER A 204 12.77 -1.28 -10.90
N ALA A 205 13.32 -1.97 -11.89
CA ALA A 205 14.72 -2.43 -11.85
C ALA A 205 15.71 -1.26 -11.77
N ALA A 206 15.51 -0.21 -12.56
CA ALA A 206 16.31 1.02 -12.47
C ALA A 206 16.19 1.67 -11.09
N GLY A 207 15.00 1.69 -10.50
CA GLY A 207 14.75 2.19 -9.14
C GLY A 207 15.56 1.42 -8.09
N ILE A 208 15.58 0.09 -8.16
CA ILE A 208 16.41 -0.74 -7.27
C ILE A 208 17.90 -0.46 -7.48
N ARG A 209 18.38 -0.40 -8.73
CA ARG A 209 19.80 -0.10 -9.02
C ARG A 209 20.19 1.28 -8.48
N ARG A 210 19.31 2.27 -8.62
CA ARG A 210 19.55 3.60 -8.06
C ARG A 210 19.55 3.61 -6.53
N ALA A 211 18.65 2.85 -5.89
CA ALA A 211 18.65 2.70 -4.44
C ALA A 211 19.94 2.05 -3.94
N PHE A 212 20.48 1.06 -4.66
CA PHE A 212 21.82 0.53 -4.40
C PHE A 212 22.89 1.63 -4.47
N LEU A 213 22.91 2.44 -5.54
CA LEU A 213 23.90 3.51 -5.68
C LEU A 213 23.82 4.56 -4.55
N GLN A 214 22.61 4.85 -4.07
CA GLN A 214 22.38 5.84 -3.01
C GLN A 214 22.67 5.30 -1.61
N HIS A 215 22.34 4.03 -1.35
CA HIS A 215 22.22 3.49 0.00
C HIS A 215 23.05 2.23 0.26
N LYS A 216 23.93 1.78 -0.66
CA LYS A 216 24.66 0.49 -0.54
C LYS A 216 25.42 0.25 0.78
N ASN A 217 25.77 1.31 1.52
CA ASN A 217 26.48 1.23 2.80
C ASN A 217 25.56 1.33 4.02
N GLU A 218 24.25 1.44 3.80
CA GLU A 218 23.24 1.58 4.84
C GLU A 218 22.53 0.24 5.08
N PRO A 219 21.99 -0.02 6.29
CA PRO A 219 21.13 -1.17 6.51
C PRO A 219 19.86 -1.02 5.67
N ILE A 220 19.58 -1.97 4.78
CA ILE A 220 18.43 -1.92 3.87
C ILE A 220 17.56 -3.16 4.01
N ILE A 221 16.25 -2.96 3.92
CA ILE A 221 15.27 -3.99 3.59
C ILE A 221 14.68 -3.69 2.21
N LEU A 222 14.75 -4.65 1.28
CA LEU A 222 14.08 -4.55 -0.01
C LEU A 222 12.68 -5.15 0.10
N ALA A 223 11.67 -4.39 -0.32
CA ALA A 223 10.29 -4.85 -0.44
C ALA A 223 9.78 -4.68 -1.87
N ILE A 224 9.71 -5.80 -2.59
CA ILE A 224 9.37 -5.87 -4.02
C ILE A 224 8.00 -6.53 -4.14
N GLY A 225 7.00 -5.76 -4.53
CA GLY A 225 5.60 -6.21 -4.59
C GLY A 225 4.99 -6.26 -5.98
N ASP A 226 5.67 -5.77 -7.01
CA ASP A 226 5.10 -5.67 -8.36
C ASP A 226 6.02 -6.25 -9.43
N ALA A 227 7.27 -5.78 -9.50
CA ALA A 227 8.11 -6.04 -10.66
C ALA A 227 9.05 -7.25 -10.49
N PRO A 228 8.90 -8.34 -11.26
CA PRO A 228 9.86 -9.45 -11.24
C PRO A 228 11.27 -9.04 -11.71
N THR A 229 11.36 -8.05 -12.59
CA THR A 229 12.63 -7.46 -13.02
C THR A 229 13.37 -6.74 -11.88
N ALA A 230 12.66 -6.23 -10.87
CA ALA A 230 13.28 -5.65 -9.69
C ALA A 230 13.96 -6.72 -8.82
N ILE A 231 13.39 -7.93 -8.71
CA ILE A 231 14.06 -9.07 -8.05
C ILE A 231 15.34 -9.42 -8.80
N ARG A 232 15.26 -9.62 -10.12
CA ARG A 232 16.43 -10.01 -10.92
C ARG A 232 17.56 -8.99 -10.81
N GLU A 233 17.22 -7.71 -10.83
CA GLU A 233 18.21 -6.66 -10.67
C GLU A 233 18.82 -6.65 -9.26
N ALA A 234 18.02 -6.83 -8.21
CA ALA A 234 18.53 -6.98 -6.85
C ALA A 234 19.50 -8.17 -6.74
N LEU A 235 19.14 -9.33 -7.28
CA LEU A 235 19.98 -10.53 -7.28
C LEU A 235 21.30 -10.30 -8.03
N ARG A 236 21.24 -9.67 -9.21
CA ARG A 236 22.44 -9.30 -9.97
C ARG A 236 23.37 -8.42 -9.13
N LEU A 237 22.84 -7.40 -8.45
CA LEU A 237 23.61 -6.51 -7.58
C LEU A 237 24.20 -7.22 -6.37
N ILE A 238 23.45 -8.13 -5.74
CA ILE A 238 23.92 -8.96 -4.63
C ILE A 238 25.08 -9.85 -5.08
N GLN A 239 24.97 -10.48 -6.24
CA GLN A 239 25.96 -11.44 -6.75
C GLN A 239 27.21 -10.76 -7.32
N GLN A 240 27.03 -9.70 -8.10
CA GLN A 240 28.12 -9.06 -8.86
C GLN A 240 28.77 -7.91 -8.11
N GLU A 241 27.98 -7.12 -7.37
CA GLU A 241 28.44 -5.92 -6.66
C GLU A 241 28.52 -6.11 -5.14
N GLN A 242 28.29 -7.35 -4.67
CA GLN A 242 28.32 -7.72 -3.26
C GLN A 242 27.40 -6.86 -2.39
N TRP A 243 26.25 -6.43 -2.94
CA TRP A 243 25.27 -5.70 -2.16
C TRP A 243 24.69 -6.60 -1.07
N GLN A 244 24.62 -6.11 0.17
CA GLN A 244 24.15 -6.87 1.32
C GLN A 244 22.90 -6.25 1.98
N PRO A 245 21.72 -6.25 1.32
CA PRO A 245 20.47 -5.99 2.02
C PRO A 245 20.30 -6.95 3.20
N ARG A 246 19.80 -6.45 4.33
CA ARG A 246 19.55 -7.24 5.54
C ARG A 246 18.40 -8.23 5.34
N LEU A 247 17.47 -7.91 4.43
CA LEU A 247 16.37 -8.77 4.03
C LEU A 247 15.87 -8.38 2.63
N VAL A 248 15.52 -9.38 1.82
CA VAL A 248 14.77 -9.20 0.56
C VAL A 248 13.40 -9.85 0.66
N ILE A 249 12.34 -9.05 0.57
CA ILE A 249 10.95 -9.50 0.47
C ILE A 249 10.55 -9.39 -1.00
N GLY A 250 10.52 -10.51 -1.72
CA GLY A 250 10.18 -10.58 -3.13
C GLY A 250 8.85 -11.28 -3.36
N LEU A 251 7.77 -10.50 -3.43
CA LEU A 251 6.40 -11.00 -3.62
C LEU A 251 5.70 -10.33 -4.82
N PRO A 252 6.34 -10.23 -6.02
CA PRO A 252 5.68 -9.65 -7.19
C PRO A 252 4.49 -10.49 -7.63
N VAL A 253 3.46 -9.84 -8.15
CA VAL A 253 2.35 -10.50 -8.84
C VAL A 253 2.59 -10.47 -10.34
N GLY A 254 2.20 -11.52 -11.05
CA GLY A 254 2.23 -11.49 -12.52
C GLY A 254 2.44 -12.85 -13.14
N PHE A 255 2.30 -12.88 -14.47
CA PHE A 255 2.37 -14.11 -15.27
C PHE A 255 3.65 -14.24 -16.09
N VAL A 256 4.46 -13.18 -16.20
CA VAL A 256 5.66 -13.15 -17.03
C VAL A 256 6.88 -12.89 -16.15
N GLY A 257 7.79 -13.87 -16.06
CA GLY A 257 9.03 -13.75 -15.28
C GLY A 257 8.84 -13.81 -13.75
N THR A 258 7.60 -13.80 -13.25
CA THR A 258 7.27 -13.79 -11.83
C THR A 258 7.67 -15.10 -11.15
N ARG A 259 7.34 -16.25 -11.73
CA ARG A 259 7.66 -17.55 -11.12
C ARG A 259 9.17 -17.76 -11.09
N GLU A 260 9.83 -17.47 -12.20
CA GLU A 260 11.26 -17.64 -12.38
C GLU A 260 12.05 -16.72 -11.46
N SER A 261 11.71 -15.42 -11.41
CA SER A 261 12.41 -14.48 -10.53
C SER A 261 12.25 -14.82 -9.04
N LYS A 262 11.07 -15.30 -8.61
CA LYS A 262 10.87 -15.76 -7.23
C LYS A 262 11.63 -17.04 -6.92
N GLN A 263 11.73 -17.95 -7.88
CA GLN A 263 12.56 -19.15 -7.74
C GLN A 263 14.04 -18.79 -7.62
N GLU A 264 14.55 -17.91 -8.51
CA GLU A 264 15.92 -17.38 -8.44
C GLU A 264 16.18 -16.72 -7.08
N LEU A 265 15.22 -15.95 -6.56
CA LEU A 265 15.31 -15.39 -5.21
C LEU A 265 15.34 -16.51 -4.18
N GLN A 266 14.38 -17.44 -4.19
CA GLN A 266 14.29 -18.56 -3.27
C GLN A 266 15.58 -19.40 -3.23
N GLU A 267 16.32 -19.52 -4.33
CA GLU A 267 17.57 -20.28 -4.39
C GLU A 267 18.80 -19.47 -3.92
N CYS A 268 18.70 -18.14 -3.86
CA CYS A 268 19.81 -17.27 -3.48
C CYS A 268 20.19 -17.39 -1.99
N GLN A 269 21.31 -18.05 -1.69
CA GLN A 269 21.78 -18.27 -0.31
C GLN A 269 22.55 -17.10 0.31
N LEU A 270 22.84 -16.04 -0.46
CA LEU A 270 23.69 -14.92 -0.02
C LEU A 270 22.99 -13.96 0.95
N ILE A 271 21.66 -13.90 0.93
CA ILE A 271 20.86 -12.96 1.73
C ILE A 271 19.66 -13.63 2.41
N PRO A 272 19.21 -13.09 3.56
CA PRO A 272 17.91 -13.44 4.13
C PRO A 272 16.79 -12.98 3.20
N ARG A 273 15.77 -13.82 3.01
CA ARG A 273 14.70 -13.59 2.04
C ARG A 273 13.35 -14.18 2.42
N ILE A 274 12.31 -13.53 1.94
CA ILE A 274 10.92 -13.99 1.97
C ILE A 274 10.36 -13.88 0.55
N THR A 275 9.82 -14.97 0.03
CA THR A 275 9.18 -14.99 -1.30
C THR A 275 8.04 -16.00 -1.31
N ASN A 276 7.43 -16.25 -2.47
CA ASN A 276 6.39 -17.25 -2.60
C ASN A 276 6.46 -18.00 -3.93
N GLN A 277 5.83 -19.15 -4.01
CA GLN A 277 5.69 -19.90 -5.25
C GLN A 277 4.63 -19.31 -6.17
N GLY A 278 4.83 -19.49 -7.48
CA GLY A 278 3.84 -19.12 -8.49
C GLY A 278 3.65 -17.62 -8.73
N THR A 279 2.47 -17.27 -9.25
CA THR A 279 2.17 -15.95 -9.85
C THR A 279 1.48 -14.98 -8.88
N ARG A 280 0.95 -15.47 -7.76
CA ARG A 280 0.28 -14.66 -6.74
C ARG A 280 1.29 -13.81 -5.98
N GLY A 281 0.88 -12.65 -5.49
CA GLY A 281 1.76 -11.69 -4.83
C GLY A 281 1.06 -10.35 -4.79
N GLY A 282 1.84 -9.29 -4.78
CA GLY A 282 1.34 -7.94 -4.94
C GLY A 282 1.94 -6.97 -3.93
N SER A 283 1.69 -5.70 -4.20
CA SER A 283 2.13 -4.63 -3.31
C SER A 283 1.52 -4.74 -1.92
N ASN A 284 0.28 -5.21 -1.81
CA ASN A 284 -0.39 -5.49 -0.54
C ASN A 284 0.31 -6.60 0.25
N TRP A 285 0.77 -7.66 -0.40
CA TRP A 285 1.49 -8.76 0.27
C TRP A 285 2.85 -8.29 0.78
N ALA A 286 3.64 -7.61 -0.07
CA ALA A 286 4.93 -7.05 0.34
C ALA A 286 4.77 -6.08 1.52
N ALA A 287 3.80 -5.15 1.45
CA ALA A 287 3.50 -4.24 2.55
C ALA A 287 3.01 -4.96 3.82
N ALA A 288 2.18 -6.01 3.68
CA ALA A 288 1.71 -6.81 4.82
C ALA A 288 2.86 -7.50 5.57
N VAL A 289 3.84 -8.06 4.83
CA VAL A 289 5.04 -8.66 5.43
C VAL A 289 5.86 -7.60 6.16
N VAL A 290 6.15 -6.46 5.53
CA VAL A 290 6.91 -5.37 6.19
C VAL A 290 6.18 -4.86 7.43
N ASN A 291 4.86 -4.66 7.35
CA ASN A 291 4.05 -4.25 8.49
C ASN A 291 4.07 -5.27 9.63
N ALA A 292 4.03 -6.57 9.34
CA ALA A 292 4.14 -7.61 10.35
C ALA A 292 5.51 -7.59 11.04
N LEU A 293 6.60 -7.39 10.28
CA LEU A 293 7.95 -7.23 10.83
C LEU A 293 8.06 -5.97 11.70
N MET A 294 7.48 -4.84 11.27
CA MET A 294 7.44 -3.61 12.08
C MET A 294 6.66 -3.79 13.39
N ILE A 295 5.54 -4.52 13.37
CA ILE A 295 4.80 -4.84 14.60
C ILE A 295 5.66 -5.67 15.55
N GLN A 296 6.37 -6.68 15.03
CA GLN A 296 7.28 -7.51 15.84
C GLN A 296 8.44 -6.68 16.42
N ALA A 297 9.06 -5.81 15.61
CA ALA A 297 10.09 -4.89 16.05
C ALA A 297 9.59 -3.92 17.13
N TRP A 298 8.40 -3.34 16.95
CA TRP A 298 7.79 -2.46 17.94
C TRP A 298 7.52 -3.18 19.26
N ASN A 299 6.93 -4.37 19.20
CA ASN A 299 6.67 -5.18 20.39
C ASN A 299 7.97 -5.53 21.12
N GLN A 300 9.05 -5.87 20.39
CA GLN A 300 10.36 -6.10 20.98
C GLN A 300 10.96 -4.84 21.60
N LYS A 301 10.78 -3.67 21.00
CA LYS A 301 11.25 -2.37 21.52
C LYS A 301 10.52 -1.99 22.81
N VAL A 302 9.22 -2.28 22.93
CA VAL A 302 8.37 -1.91 24.08
C VAL A 302 8.44 -2.94 25.21
N LEU A 303 8.42 -4.24 24.90
CA LEU A 303 8.33 -5.33 25.88
C LEU A 303 9.69 -5.94 26.24
N GLY A 304 10.76 -5.58 25.53
CA GLY A 304 12.07 -6.22 25.62
C GLY A 304 12.18 -7.46 24.71
N PRO A 305 13.39 -8.03 24.53
CA PRO A 305 13.58 -9.23 23.73
C PRO A 305 12.79 -10.41 24.33
N PRO A 306 12.21 -11.30 23.51
CA PRO A 306 11.54 -12.49 24.02
C PRO A 306 12.54 -13.30 24.85
N THR A 307 12.19 -13.56 26.11
CA THR A 307 12.98 -14.44 26.97
C THR A 307 13.09 -15.80 26.31
N LYS A 308 14.33 -16.27 26.07
CA LYS A 308 14.59 -17.65 25.64
C LYS A 308 14.06 -18.59 26.71
N GLU A 309 12.85 -19.09 26.57
CA GLU A 309 12.46 -20.31 27.28
C GLU A 309 13.35 -21.44 26.77
N LEU A 310 14.10 -22.03 27.70
CA LEU A 310 14.89 -23.23 27.52
C LEU A 310 13.95 -24.40 27.21
N ASN A 311 13.58 -24.56 25.94
CA ASN A 311 13.08 -25.84 25.48
C ASN A 311 14.27 -26.75 25.18
N SER A 312 14.78 -27.38 26.24
CA SER A 312 15.49 -28.64 26.15
C SER A 312 14.50 -29.74 25.80
N THR A 313 14.22 -29.91 24.50
CA THR A 313 13.77 -31.20 23.98
C THR A 313 14.18 -31.33 22.53
N SER A 314 15.07 -32.29 22.32
CA SER A 314 15.55 -32.79 21.05
C SER A 314 14.42 -33.21 20.11
N ALA A 315 14.43 -32.72 18.87
CA ALA A 315 13.99 -33.47 17.71
C ALA A 315 14.63 -32.87 16.46
N SER A 316 15.83 -33.34 16.14
CA SER A 316 16.41 -33.23 14.82
C SER A 316 15.59 -34.12 13.88
N GLN A 317 14.80 -33.55 12.95
CA GLN A 317 14.41 -34.28 11.74
C GLN A 317 14.38 -33.34 10.52
N PRO A 318 14.89 -33.80 9.36
CA PRO A 318 15.03 -33.00 8.15
C PRO A 318 13.70 -32.91 7.37
N LEU A 319 13.39 -31.72 6.84
CA LEU A 319 12.31 -31.51 5.90
C LEU A 319 12.69 -32.11 4.53
N MET A 320 11.99 -33.20 4.22
CA MET A 320 11.75 -33.90 2.96
C MET A 320 12.61 -33.56 1.73
N VAL A 321 13.38 -34.57 1.34
CA VAL A 321 13.98 -34.80 0.02
C VAL A 321 12.84 -35.01 -1.00
N TYR A 322 12.90 -34.32 -2.14
CA TYR A 322 12.07 -34.66 -3.30
C TYR A 322 12.68 -35.90 -3.97
N ASP A 323 11.91 -36.98 -4.08
CA ASP A 323 12.24 -38.14 -4.90
C ASP A 323 12.07 -37.78 -6.38
N GLU A 324 13.13 -37.98 -7.15
CA GLU A 324 13.11 -38.05 -8.61
C GLU A 324 12.55 -39.42 -9.04
N ALA A 325 11.52 -39.41 -9.88
CA ALA A 325 11.17 -40.48 -10.81
C ALA A 325 10.55 -39.88 -12.07
#